data_AF-A0A538IND5-F1
#
_entry.id   AF-A0A538IND5-F1
#
_cell.length_a   1.000
_cell.length_b   1.000
_cell.length_c   1.000
_cell.angle_alpha   90.00
_cell.angle_beta   90.00
_cell.angle_gamma   90.00
#
_symmetry.space_group_name_H-M   'P 1'
#
loop_
_entity.id
_entity.type
_entity.pdbx_description
1 polymer ?
#
loop_
_entity_poly.entity_id
_entity_poly.type
_entity_poly.pdbx_seq_one_letter_code
_entity_poly.pdbx_strand_id
1 'polypeptide(L)'
;MPANAAGGKDIGSAPIVAYDQSQFGNTATDSDIEQCNEKDSWWLLPVASGDRITIDFEGEGVKYARVWPVGTTDFNIESTNYVDERESGSNGKGELVVKASQTGTMPLSFSNYDCDFGDSVDPGPYDFTAYIKHGVRVAIPHRDSRPRRGTLAVTARTPDGGQIDDRGLVVELRAKRAGGTWKRLGSASVSHSVANIAYSFLKSTRGKKVDLRAVASGDAYTTATSPTDHLTIR
;
A
#
# COMPACT_ATOMS: atom_id res chain seq x y z
N MET A 1 -16.67 23.98 -10.86
CA MET A 1 -17.48 22.85 -10.37
C MET A 1 -16.52 21.68 -10.23
N PRO A 2 -16.44 20.98 -9.09
CA PRO A 2 -15.66 19.74 -9.03
C PRO A 2 -16.22 18.78 -10.07
N ALA A 3 -15.34 18.19 -10.87
CA ALA A 3 -15.73 17.18 -11.85
C ALA A 3 -16.08 15.90 -11.08
N ASN A 4 -17.37 15.60 -10.95
CA ASN A 4 -17.83 14.31 -10.46
C ASN A 4 -17.39 13.24 -11.47
N ALA A 5 -16.38 12.44 -11.14
CA ALA A 5 -16.24 11.14 -11.78
C ALA A 5 -17.39 10.28 -11.22
N ALA A 6 -18.29 9.77 -12.08
CA ALA A 6 -19.25 8.75 -11.66
C ALA A 6 -18.56 7.38 -11.71
N GLY A 7 -18.94 6.45 -10.84
CA GLY A 7 -18.42 5.08 -10.92
C GLY A 7 -18.82 4.41 -12.23
N GLY A 8 -18.12 3.34 -12.59
CA GLY A 8 -18.47 2.53 -13.75
C GLY A 8 -19.59 1.56 -13.43
N LYS A 9 -20.34 1.20 -14.47
CA LYS A 9 -21.35 0.13 -14.39
C LYS A 9 -20.77 -1.27 -14.40
N ASP A 10 -19.55 -1.39 -14.88
CA ASP A 10 -18.79 -2.62 -15.04
C ASP A 10 -17.30 -2.27 -14.87
N ILE A 11 -16.44 -3.29 -14.73
CA ILE A 11 -15.00 -3.11 -14.54
C ILE A 11 -14.38 -2.43 -15.77
N GLY A 12 -14.81 -2.79 -16.97
CA GLY A 12 -14.27 -2.24 -18.22
C GLY A 12 -14.52 -0.73 -18.43
N SER A 13 -15.61 -0.19 -17.88
CA SER A 13 -15.98 1.23 -17.95
C SER A 13 -15.62 2.02 -16.69
N ALA A 14 -15.14 1.36 -15.65
CA ALA A 14 -14.82 1.99 -14.37
C ALA A 14 -13.70 3.05 -14.48
N PRO A 15 -13.87 4.21 -13.85
CA PRO A 15 -12.82 5.23 -13.80
C PRO A 15 -11.66 4.79 -12.89
N ILE A 16 -10.48 5.31 -13.20
CA ILE A 16 -9.29 5.17 -12.36
C ILE A 16 -9.41 6.10 -11.15
N VAL A 17 -9.22 5.56 -9.96
CA VAL A 17 -9.22 6.32 -8.71
C VAL A 17 -7.97 7.20 -8.64
N ALA A 18 -8.17 8.49 -8.38
CA ALA A 18 -7.09 9.37 -7.94
C ALA A 18 -6.92 9.24 -6.42
N TYR A 19 -5.76 8.74 -5.98
CA TYR A 19 -5.43 8.63 -4.56
C TYR A 19 -5.35 10.00 -3.87
N ASP A 20 -5.59 10.00 -2.57
CA ASP A 20 -5.58 11.16 -1.67
C ASP A 20 -6.59 12.26 -2.07
N GLN A 21 -7.61 11.90 -2.86
CA GLN A 21 -8.69 12.78 -3.29
C GLN A 21 -10.05 12.13 -3.03
N SER A 22 -11.00 12.93 -2.55
CA SER A 22 -12.39 12.49 -2.42
C SER A 22 -13.00 12.24 -3.80
N GLN A 23 -13.58 11.05 -3.94
CA GLN A 23 -14.34 10.58 -5.08
C GLN A 23 -15.80 10.45 -4.67
N PHE A 24 -16.72 10.55 -5.63
CA PHE A 24 -18.16 10.50 -5.39
C PHE A 24 -18.78 9.49 -6.36
N GLY A 25 -19.73 8.70 -5.91
CA GLY A 25 -20.45 7.76 -6.76
C GLY A 25 -21.92 7.68 -6.38
N ASN A 26 -22.69 6.92 -7.14
CA ASN A 26 -24.09 6.69 -6.84
C ASN A 26 -24.56 5.32 -7.33
N THR A 27 -24.73 4.38 -6.40
CA THR A 27 -25.16 3.02 -6.72
C THR A 27 -26.53 3.01 -7.43
N ALA A 28 -27.38 4.02 -7.25
CA ALA A 28 -28.68 4.08 -7.92
C ALA A 28 -28.57 4.31 -9.44
N THR A 29 -27.53 5.01 -9.90
CA THR A 29 -27.35 5.41 -11.32
C THR A 29 -26.19 4.72 -12.01
N ASP A 30 -25.23 4.18 -11.25
CA ASP A 30 -24.02 3.61 -11.82
C ASP A 30 -24.24 2.17 -12.31
N SER A 31 -25.19 1.40 -11.73
CA SER A 31 -25.52 0.04 -12.17
C SER A 31 -26.74 0.01 -13.11
N ASP A 32 -26.62 -0.77 -14.20
CA ASP A 32 -27.73 -1.17 -15.09
C ASP A 32 -28.38 -2.51 -14.67
N ILE A 33 -27.77 -3.24 -13.72
CA ILE A 33 -28.15 -4.61 -13.37
C ILE A 33 -29.08 -4.60 -12.15
N GLU A 34 -30.18 -5.36 -12.23
CA GLU A 34 -31.15 -5.60 -11.14
C GLU A 34 -31.19 -7.08 -10.76
N GLN A 35 -30.07 -7.80 -10.85
CA GLN A 35 -30.05 -9.18 -10.36
C GLN A 35 -30.10 -9.13 -8.83
N CYS A 36 -31.21 -9.64 -8.29
CA CYS A 36 -31.52 -9.56 -6.86
C CYS A 36 -31.63 -8.12 -6.29
N ASN A 37 -31.76 -7.07 -7.13
CA ASN A 37 -31.64 -5.65 -6.72
C ASN A 37 -30.23 -5.22 -6.28
N GLU A 38 -29.18 -5.99 -6.60
CA GLU A 38 -27.80 -5.54 -6.39
C GLU A 38 -27.40 -4.47 -7.40
N LYS A 39 -27.01 -3.31 -6.87
CA LYS A 39 -26.44 -2.23 -7.66
C LYS A 39 -25.01 -1.96 -7.24
N ASP A 40 -24.10 -2.34 -8.12
CA ASP A 40 -22.67 -2.06 -7.97
C ASP A 40 -22.27 -0.75 -8.64
N SER A 41 -21.26 -0.10 -8.07
CA SER A 41 -20.54 1.00 -8.67
C SER A 41 -19.04 0.69 -8.64
N TRP A 42 -18.42 0.63 -9.82
CA TRP A 42 -17.07 0.11 -10.03
C TRP A 42 -16.01 1.19 -10.18
N TRP A 43 -14.82 0.92 -9.65
CA TRP A 43 -13.64 1.79 -9.69
C TRP A 43 -12.37 0.98 -9.91
N LEU A 44 -11.34 1.62 -10.47
CA LEU A 44 -10.06 0.98 -10.75
C LEU A 44 -8.94 1.55 -9.87
N LEU A 45 -8.31 0.70 -9.07
CA LEU A 45 -7.19 1.04 -8.19
C LEU A 45 -5.86 0.64 -8.86
N PRO A 46 -5.05 1.59 -9.36
CA PRO A 46 -3.73 1.27 -9.91
C PRO A 46 -2.71 1.05 -8.78
N VAL A 47 -2.07 -0.11 -8.76
CA VAL A 47 -1.26 -0.56 -7.61
C VAL A 47 0.08 -1.14 -8.05
N ALA A 48 1.09 -1.02 -7.19
CA ALA A 48 2.29 -1.82 -7.26
C ALA A 48 2.25 -2.97 -6.24
N SER A 49 2.96 -4.06 -6.55
CA SER A 49 3.11 -5.19 -5.63
C SER A 49 3.61 -4.71 -4.26
N GLY A 50 2.90 -5.07 -3.20
CA GLY A 50 3.22 -4.77 -1.81
C GLY A 50 2.73 -3.42 -1.31
N ASP A 51 2.04 -2.63 -2.14
CA ASP A 51 1.33 -1.44 -1.72
C ASP A 51 0.25 -1.78 -0.69
N ARG A 52 0.02 -0.86 0.23
CA ARG A 52 -1.09 -0.90 1.18
C ARG A 52 -2.06 0.22 0.81
N ILE A 53 -3.31 -0.14 0.59
CA ILE A 53 -4.38 0.77 0.19
C ILE A 53 -5.36 0.83 1.35
N THR A 54 -5.76 2.04 1.72
CA THR A 54 -6.84 2.29 2.68
C THR A 54 -7.95 3.00 1.93
N ILE A 55 -9.19 2.53 2.07
CA ILE A 55 -10.37 3.10 1.44
C ILE A 55 -11.31 3.49 2.56
N ASP A 56 -11.42 4.80 2.79
CA ASP A 56 -12.41 5.36 3.71
C ASP A 56 -13.64 5.71 2.87
N PHE A 57 -14.79 5.18 3.24
CA PHE A 57 -16.03 5.42 2.50
C PHE A 57 -17.19 5.73 3.44
N GLU A 58 -18.10 6.55 2.96
CA GLU A 58 -19.35 6.85 3.64
C GLU A 58 -20.50 7.08 2.66
N GLY A 59 -21.71 6.77 3.12
CA GLY A 59 -22.92 6.93 2.33
C GLY A 59 -23.94 5.86 2.65
N GLU A 60 -25.20 6.28 2.76
CA GLU A 60 -26.32 5.34 2.96
C GLU A 60 -26.53 4.46 1.73
N GLY A 61 -26.07 4.87 0.53
CA GLY A 61 -26.16 4.07 -0.69
C GLY A 61 -25.22 2.85 -0.77
N VAL A 62 -24.39 2.61 0.25
CA VAL A 62 -23.34 1.58 0.24
C VAL A 62 -23.42 0.71 1.50
N LYS A 63 -23.62 -0.58 1.27
CA LYS A 63 -23.58 -1.63 2.29
C LYS A 63 -22.22 -2.32 2.33
N TYR A 64 -21.65 -2.63 1.17
CA TYR A 64 -20.36 -3.33 1.06
C TYR A 64 -19.38 -2.58 0.16
N ALA A 65 -18.12 -2.55 0.57
CA ALA A 65 -16.98 -2.24 -0.28
C ALA A 65 -16.17 -3.53 -0.49
N ARG A 66 -15.86 -3.86 -1.73
CA ARG A 66 -15.14 -5.10 -2.10
C ARG A 66 -13.99 -4.78 -3.03
N VAL A 67 -12.87 -5.46 -2.84
CA VAL A 67 -11.69 -5.30 -3.71
C VAL A 67 -11.30 -6.63 -4.31
N TRP A 68 -11.15 -6.68 -5.64
CA TRP A 68 -10.78 -7.87 -6.39
C TRP A 68 -9.29 -7.88 -6.75
N PRO A 69 -8.70 -9.08 -6.94
CA PRO A 69 -7.29 -9.18 -7.31
C PRO A 69 -7.03 -8.61 -8.70
N VAL A 70 -5.78 -8.24 -8.94
CA VAL A 70 -5.30 -7.84 -10.28
C VAL A 70 -5.62 -8.94 -11.30
N GLY A 71 -6.15 -8.55 -12.47
CA GLY A 71 -6.54 -9.47 -13.54
C GLY A 71 -8.01 -9.91 -13.52
N THR A 72 -8.78 -9.41 -12.55
CA THR A 72 -10.25 -9.54 -12.55
C THR A 72 -10.85 -8.63 -13.63
N THR A 73 -11.84 -9.15 -14.34
CA THR A 73 -12.51 -8.54 -15.50
C THR A 73 -14.00 -8.87 -15.45
N ASP A 74 -14.81 -8.21 -16.28
CA ASP A 74 -16.25 -8.50 -16.41
C ASP A 74 -16.55 -9.96 -16.78
N PHE A 75 -15.60 -10.67 -17.40
CA PHE A 75 -15.80 -12.05 -17.84
C PHE A 75 -15.55 -13.11 -16.77
N ASN A 76 -14.73 -12.80 -15.75
CA ASN A 76 -14.30 -13.79 -14.76
C ASN A 76 -14.67 -13.42 -13.32
N ILE A 77 -15.30 -12.26 -13.10
CA ILE A 77 -15.62 -11.76 -11.78
C ILE A 77 -16.46 -12.73 -10.94
N GLU A 78 -17.48 -13.34 -11.53
CA GLU A 78 -18.36 -14.33 -10.88
C GLU A 78 -17.62 -15.60 -10.41
N SER A 79 -16.44 -15.86 -10.96
CA SER A 79 -15.58 -17.00 -10.60
C SER A 79 -14.35 -16.59 -9.79
N THR A 80 -14.24 -15.31 -9.42
CA THR A 80 -13.07 -14.75 -8.75
C THR A 80 -13.46 -14.22 -7.37
N ASN A 81 -12.89 -14.81 -6.33
CA ASN A 81 -13.06 -14.31 -4.98
C ASN A 81 -12.42 -12.93 -4.82
N TYR A 82 -13.09 -12.04 -4.07
CA TYR A 82 -12.47 -10.78 -3.65
C TYR A 82 -11.27 -11.05 -2.74
N VAL A 83 -10.32 -10.11 -2.72
CA VAL A 83 -9.16 -10.10 -1.82
C VAL A 83 -9.58 -9.68 -0.42
N ASP A 84 -10.49 -8.70 -0.33
CA ASP A 84 -11.03 -8.19 0.92
C ASP A 84 -12.41 -7.58 0.70
N GLU A 85 -13.19 -7.55 1.78
CA GLU A 85 -14.56 -7.00 1.81
C GLU A 85 -14.78 -6.30 3.14
N ARG A 86 -15.54 -5.20 3.10
CA ARG A 86 -15.95 -4.47 4.28
C ARG A 86 -17.41 -4.05 4.19
N GLU A 87 -18.18 -4.42 5.20
CA GLU A 87 -19.52 -3.87 5.42
C GLU A 87 -19.44 -2.48 6.06
N SER A 88 -20.32 -1.56 5.63
CA SER A 88 -20.51 -0.27 6.29
C SER A 88 -21.02 -0.46 7.72
N GLY A 89 -20.52 0.37 8.63
CA GLY A 89 -21.01 0.41 10.01
C GLY A 89 -22.42 1.00 10.08
N SER A 90 -23.06 0.86 11.24
CA SER A 90 -24.40 1.42 11.49
C SER A 90 -24.49 2.95 11.38
N ASN A 91 -23.36 3.64 11.31
CA ASN A 91 -23.26 5.08 11.06
C ASN A 91 -23.06 5.42 9.57
N GLY A 92 -23.18 4.44 8.66
CA GLY A 92 -23.00 4.61 7.22
C GLY A 92 -21.54 4.82 6.80
N LYS A 93 -20.56 4.46 7.64
CA LYS A 93 -19.12 4.63 7.36
C LYS A 93 -18.38 3.31 7.40
N GLY A 94 -17.35 3.16 6.57
CA GLY A 94 -16.46 2.02 6.58
C GLY A 94 -15.02 2.38 6.24
N GLU A 95 -14.11 1.52 6.66
CA GLU A 95 -12.69 1.54 6.27
C GLU A 95 -12.32 0.13 5.79
N LEU A 96 -11.83 0.03 4.55
CA LEU A 96 -11.26 -1.19 3.98
C LEU A 96 -9.76 -1.02 3.81
N VAL A 97 -8.97 -2.00 4.24
CA VAL A 97 -7.51 -1.94 4.14
C VAL A 97 -6.96 -3.18 3.46
N VAL A 98 -6.50 -3.03 2.22
CA VAL A 98 -6.00 -4.13 1.40
C VAL A 98 -4.51 -3.99 1.11
N LYS A 99 -3.84 -5.11 0.91
CA LYS A 99 -2.44 -5.16 0.46
C LYS A 99 -2.37 -5.78 -0.94
N ALA A 100 -1.83 -5.05 -1.90
CA ALA A 100 -1.62 -5.55 -3.24
C ALA A 100 -0.54 -6.65 -3.25
N SER A 101 -0.84 -7.81 -3.84
CA SER A 101 0.12 -8.91 -4.00
C SER A 101 0.89 -8.84 -5.33
N GLN A 102 0.39 -8.08 -6.29
CA GLN A 102 0.90 -7.95 -7.65
C GLN A 102 0.73 -6.52 -8.15
N THR A 103 1.54 -6.13 -9.13
CA THR A 103 1.45 -4.84 -9.82
C THR A 103 0.39 -4.92 -10.92
N GLY A 104 -0.49 -3.91 -10.99
CA GLY A 104 -1.56 -3.84 -11.99
C GLY A 104 -2.74 -3.02 -11.49
N THR A 105 -3.95 -3.36 -11.93
CA THR A 105 -5.18 -2.66 -11.53
C THR A 105 -6.08 -3.61 -10.76
N MET A 106 -6.45 -3.23 -9.54
CA MET A 106 -7.42 -3.94 -8.70
C MET A 106 -8.81 -3.28 -8.87
N PRO A 107 -9.85 -4.04 -9.26
CA PRO A 107 -11.21 -3.51 -9.22
C PRO A 107 -11.69 -3.31 -7.78
N LEU A 108 -12.38 -2.20 -7.56
CA LEU A 108 -13.11 -1.87 -6.33
C LEU A 108 -14.59 -1.75 -6.71
N SER A 109 -15.48 -2.36 -5.94
CA SER A 109 -16.92 -2.07 -6.04
C SER A 109 -17.47 -1.55 -4.72
N PHE A 110 -18.50 -0.73 -4.86
CA PHE A 110 -19.42 -0.39 -3.79
C PHE A 110 -20.80 -0.95 -4.16
N SER A 111 -21.36 -1.76 -3.27
CA SER A 111 -22.65 -2.43 -3.44
C SER A 111 -23.62 -2.01 -2.33
N ASN A 112 -24.91 -1.91 -2.66
CA ASN A 112 -25.99 -1.64 -1.72
C ASN A 112 -26.63 -2.92 -1.14
N TYR A 113 -26.16 -4.11 -1.51
CA TYR A 113 -26.99 -5.32 -1.44
C TYR A 113 -26.55 -6.41 -0.46
N ASP A 114 -27.56 -7.06 0.15
CA ASP A 114 -27.50 -8.34 0.84
C ASP A 114 -28.58 -9.29 0.24
N CYS A 115 -28.16 -10.46 -0.25
CA CYS A 115 -29.03 -11.49 -0.83
C CYS A 115 -29.96 -12.17 0.19
N ASP A 116 -29.67 -12.06 1.48
CA ASP A 116 -30.28 -12.89 2.52
C ASP A 116 -31.30 -12.11 3.40
N PHE A 117 -32.46 -11.80 2.81
CA PHE A 117 -33.72 -11.53 3.55
C PHE A 117 -33.95 -10.12 4.15
N GLY A 118 -33.73 -9.06 3.38
CA GLY A 118 -34.51 -7.81 3.54
C GLY A 118 -33.81 -6.63 4.22
N ASP A 119 -32.52 -6.73 4.52
CA ASP A 119 -31.68 -5.62 5.00
C ASP A 119 -30.84 -4.98 3.88
N SER A 120 -31.43 -4.86 2.67
CA SER A 120 -30.83 -4.07 1.59
C SER A 120 -30.89 -2.59 1.94
N VAL A 121 -29.80 -1.85 1.73
CA VAL A 121 -29.86 -0.38 1.85
C VAL A 121 -30.33 0.21 0.53
N ASP A 122 -31.14 1.26 0.60
CA ASP A 122 -31.61 1.96 -0.60
C ASP A 122 -30.40 2.44 -1.41
N PRO A 123 -30.31 2.11 -2.71
CA PRO A 123 -29.20 2.56 -3.53
C PRO A 123 -29.19 4.08 -3.59
N GLY A 124 -28.01 4.68 -3.61
CA GLY A 124 -27.88 6.11 -3.44
C GLY A 124 -26.46 6.64 -3.54
N PRO A 125 -26.30 7.97 -3.31
CA PRO A 125 -25.00 8.60 -3.37
C PRO A 125 -24.09 8.14 -2.23
N TYR A 126 -22.80 8.16 -2.51
CA TYR A 126 -21.74 7.90 -1.54
C TYR A 126 -20.48 8.67 -1.93
N ASP A 127 -19.55 8.77 -1.00
CA ASP A 127 -18.22 9.28 -1.24
C ASP A 127 -17.16 8.38 -0.61
N PHE A 128 -15.96 8.45 -1.16
CA PHE A 128 -14.83 7.73 -0.61
C PHE A 128 -13.52 8.46 -0.90
N THR A 129 -12.50 8.17 -0.10
CA THR A 129 -11.13 8.56 -0.36
C THR A 129 -10.25 7.33 -0.27
N ALA A 130 -9.49 7.06 -1.33
CA ALA A 130 -8.48 6.02 -1.32
C ALA A 130 -7.11 6.63 -1.01
N TYR A 131 -6.39 6.04 -0.07
CA TYR A 131 -5.01 6.38 0.28
C TYR A 131 -4.10 5.22 -0.10
N ILE A 132 -2.86 5.52 -0.49
CA ILE A 132 -1.87 4.50 -0.83
C ILE A 132 -0.55 4.74 -0.10
N LYS A 133 0.01 3.65 0.44
CA LYS A 133 1.40 3.60 0.89
C LYS A 133 2.14 2.55 0.13
N HIS A 134 3.22 2.95 -0.55
CA HIS A 134 3.95 2.07 -1.41
C HIS A 134 4.78 1.04 -0.64
N GLY A 135 4.83 -0.18 -1.18
CA GLY A 135 5.71 -1.22 -0.69
C GLY A 135 7.18 -0.88 -0.95
N VAL A 136 8.08 -1.22 -0.02
CA VAL A 136 9.53 -1.08 -0.22
C VAL A 136 10.26 -2.33 0.24
N ARG A 137 11.27 -2.74 -0.53
CA ARG A 137 12.30 -3.69 -0.12
C ARG A 137 13.63 -2.98 0.01
N VAL A 138 14.27 -3.16 1.16
CA VAL A 138 15.61 -2.63 1.43
C VAL A 138 16.61 -3.74 1.66
N ALA A 139 17.80 -3.59 1.10
CA ALA A 139 18.90 -4.53 1.30
C ALA A 139 20.25 -3.83 1.46
N ILE A 140 21.01 -4.33 2.43
CA ILE A 140 22.41 -3.97 2.66
C ILE A 140 23.30 -5.00 1.93
N PRO A 141 24.33 -4.57 1.19
CA PRO A 141 25.31 -5.50 0.61
C PRO A 141 26.03 -6.28 1.71
N HIS A 142 25.89 -7.61 1.79
CA HIS A 142 26.49 -8.42 2.86
C HIS A 142 28.03 -8.34 2.85
N ARG A 143 28.65 -8.20 4.04
CA ARG A 143 30.10 -8.28 4.24
C ARG A 143 30.45 -8.75 5.65
N ASP A 144 31.42 -9.64 5.79
CA ASP A 144 31.92 -10.10 7.10
C ASP A 144 32.54 -8.99 7.96
N SER A 145 32.94 -7.89 7.33
CA SER A 145 33.58 -6.79 8.02
C SER A 145 33.46 -5.46 7.29
N ARG A 146 33.56 -4.38 8.07
CA ARG A 146 33.49 -2.99 7.57
C ARG A 146 34.47 -2.09 8.29
N PRO A 147 35.03 -1.08 7.61
CA PRO A 147 35.80 -0.05 8.30
C PRO A 147 34.90 0.72 9.26
N ARG A 148 35.47 1.25 10.34
CA ARG A 148 34.75 2.07 11.33
C ARG A 148 34.01 3.29 10.74
N ARG A 149 34.45 3.82 9.60
CA ARG A 149 33.84 4.96 8.91
C ARG A 149 33.80 4.69 7.42
N GLY A 150 32.79 5.20 6.74
CA GLY A 150 32.67 5.11 5.29
C GLY A 150 31.29 5.50 4.80
N THR A 151 31.02 5.17 3.56
CA THR A 151 29.69 5.29 2.95
C THR A 151 29.20 3.90 2.57
N LEU A 152 27.92 3.64 2.82
CA LEU A 152 27.24 2.40 2.47
C LEU A 152 26.12 2.71 1.48
N ALA A 153 26.22 2.12 0.29
CA ALA A 153 25.12 2.09 -0.65
C ALA A 153 24.09 1.05 -0.19
N VAL A 154 22.94 1.51 0.30
CA VAL A 154 21.80 0.65 0.63
C VAL A 154 20.82 0.70 -0.52
N THR A 155 20.39 -0.47 -1.00
CA THR A 155 19.39 -0.54 -2.07
C THR A 155 17.98 -0.43 -1.51
N ALA A 156 17.13 0.31 -2.20
CA ALA A 156 15.70 0.46 -1.93
C ALA A 156 14.94 0.32 -3.25
N ARG A 157 14.08 -0.70 -3.36
CA ARG A 157 13.32 -1.02 -4.57
C ARG A 157 11.87 -1.29 -4.21
N THR A 158 10.98 -1.20 -5.19
CA THR A 158 9.63 -1.74 -5.03
C THR A 158 9.71 -3.27 -4.84
N PRO A 159 8.70 -3.93 -4.26
CA PRO A 159 8.73 -5.36 -4.01
C PRO A 159 8.89 -6.25 -5.24
N ASP A 160 8.52 -5.78 -6.42
CA ASP A 160 8.73 -6.40 -7.73
C ASP A 160 10.09 -6.03 -8.38
N GLY A 161 10.90 -5.20 -7.72
CA GLY A 161 12.26 -4.85 -8.16
C GLY A 161 12.37 -3.57 -8.97
N GLY A 162 11.25 -2.88 -9.23
CA GLY A 162 11.18 -1.56 -9.83
C GLY A 162 12.03 -0.51 -9.10
N GLN A 163 12.39 0.53 -9.85
CA GLN A 163 13.21 1.62 -9.35
C GLN A 163 12.38 2.58 -8.48
N ILE A 164 12.96 3.06 -7.39
CA ILE A 164 12.42 4.15 -6.57
C ILE A 164 13.35 5.36 -6.71
N ASP A 165 12.85 6.47 -7.23
CA ASP A 165 13.58 7.75 -7.29
C ASP A 165 12.77 8.84 -6.60
N ASP A 166 12.67 8.71 -5.27
CA ASP A 166 11.89 9.61 -4.43
C ASP A 166 12.71 9.99 -3.20
N ARG A 167 12.98 11.29 -3.06
CA ARG A 167 13.76 11.83 -1.94
C ARG A 167 13.00 11.84 -0.62
N GLY A 168 11.67 11.69 -0.65
CA GLY A 168 10.82 11.50 0.52
C GLY A 168 11.01 10.14 1.18
N LEU A 169 11.52 9.14 0.46
CA LEU A 169 11.95 7.87 1.03
C LEU A 169 13.35 8.02 1.64
N VAL A 170 13.45 7.87 2.96
CA VAL A 170 14.72 7.96 3.71
C VAL A 170 15.09 6.58 4.24
N VAL A 171 16.36 6.20 4.05
CA VAL A 171 16.93 4.98 4.63
C VAL A 171 17.83 5.34 5.80
N GLU A 172 17.54 4.79 6.97
CA GLU A 172 18.36 4.88 8.16
C GLU A 172 19.20 3.61 8.35
N LEU A 173 20.51 3.78 8.56
CA LEU A 173 21.40 2.70 8.93
C LEU A 173 21.48 2.60 10.46
N ARG A 174 21.17 1.41 11.01
CA ARG A 174 21.19 1.14 12.45
C ARG A 174 22.17 0.03 12.77
N ALA A 175 22.85 0.14 13.90
CA ALA A 175 23.68 -0.93 14.44
C ALA A 175 23.44 -1.19 15.92
N LYS A 176 23.68 -2.43 16.35
CA LYS A 176 23.74 -2.81 17.77
C LYS A 176 24.88 -3.79 18.02
N ARG A 177 25.26 -3.92 19.29
CA ARG A 177 26.08 -5.05 19.76
C ARG A 177 25.16 -6.13 20.31
N ALA A 178 25.69 -7.33 20.53
CA ALA A 178 24.95 -8.39 21.23
C ALA A 178 24.36 -7.86 22.55
N GLY A 179 23.05 -8.08 22.76
CA GLY A 179 22.31 -7.60 23.92
C GLY A 179 22.09 -6.08 24.00
N GLY A 180 22.55 -5.30 23.03
CA GLY A 180 22.42 -3.84 23.01
C GLY A 180 21.17 -3.34 22.28
N THR A 181 20.91 -2.03 22.41
CA THR A 181 19.86 -1.33 21.66
C THR A 181 20.36 -0.89 20.28
N TRP A 182 19.44 -0.81 19.32
CA TRP A 182 19.72 -0.27 17.99
C TRP A 182 20.03 1.23 18.06
N LYS A 183 21.17 1.62 17.51
CA LYS A 183 21.59 3.02 17.39
C LYS A 183 21.73 3.42 15.93
N ARG A 184 21.25 4.63 15.61
CA ARG A 184 21.44 5.25 14.30
C ARG A 184 22.93 5.50 14.04
N LEU A 185 23.39 5.14 12.85
CA LEU A 185 24.74 5.45 12.36
C LEU A 185 24.74 6.58 11.33
N GLY A 186 23.66 6.70 10.57
CA GLY A 186 23.48 7.67 9.50
C GLY A 186 22.15 7.45 8.79
N SER A 187 21.80 8.35 7.87
CA SER A 187 20.69 8.17 6.95
C SER A 187 20.95 8.91 5.65
N ALA A 188 20.23 8.54 4.59
CA ALA A 188 20.21 9.27 3.33
C ALA A 188 18.86 9.07 2.65
N SER A 189 18.42 10.06 1.88
CA SER A 189 17.31 9.91 0.95
C SER A 189 17.68 8.95 -0.18
N VAL A 190 16.69 8.23 -0.69
CA VAL A 190 16.85 7.37 -1.86
C VAL A 190 16.89 8.23 -3.12
N SER A 191 17.80 7.89 -4.02
CA SER A 191 17.71 8.32 -5.41
C SER A 191 18.24 7.18 -6.29
N HIS A 192 17.60 6.95 -7.43
CA HIS A 192 17.93 5.85 -8.33
C HIS A 192 18.04 4.49 -7.60
N SER A 193 17.09 4.19 -6.71
CA SER A 193 17.04 2.99 -5.86
C SER A 193 18.21 2.80 -4.89
N VAL A 194 19.00 3.83 -4.62
CA VAL A 194 20.14 3.76 -3.69
C VAL A 194 20.12 4.91 -2.70
N ALA A 195 20.32 4.58 -1.43
CA ALA A 195 20.65 5.54 -0.38
C ALA A 195 22.14 5.40 -0.03
N ASN A 196 22.94 6.43 -0.33
CA ASN A 196 24.37 6.46 -0.02
C ASN A 196 24.58 7.03 1.38
N ILE A 197 24.64 6.16 2.39
CA ILE A 197 24.64 6.54 3.80
C ILE A 197 26.07 6.65 4.33
N ALA A 198 26.50 7.87 4.65
CA ALA A 198 27.71 8.08 5.45
C ALA A 198 27.48 7.55 6.87
N TYR A 199 28.44 6.79 7.40
CA TYR A 199 28.34 6.16 8.72
C TYR A 199 29.64 6.29 9.52
N SER A 200 29.50 6.30 10.86
CA SER A 200 30.65 6.25 11.77
C SER A 200 30.33 5.46 13.03
N PHE A 201 31.12 4.41 13.28
CA PHE A 201 31.10 3.69 14.55
C PHE A 201 32.01 4.34 15.61
N LEU A 202 31.69 4.13 16.89
CA LEU A 202 32.54 4.54 18.01
C LEU A 202 33.87 3.79 18.00
N LYS A 203 34.98 4.42 18.44
CA LYS A 203 36.31 3.77 18.52
C LYS A 203 36.26 2.44 19.29
N SER A 204 35.43 2.36 20.34
CA SER A 204 35.24 1.16 21.18
C SER A 204 34.59 -0.04 20.47
N THR A 205 34.15 0.11 19.21
CA THR A 205 33.61 -1.00 18.40
C THR A 205 34.66 -1.74 17.59
N ARG A 206 35.89 -1.22 17.50
CA ARG A 206 36.96 -1.83 16.71
C ARG A 206 37.25 -3.26 17.18
N GLY A 207 37.33 -4.20 16.23
CA GLY A 207 37.51 -5.63 16.46
C GLY A 207 36.29 -6.33 17.09
N LYS A 208 35.15 -5.65 17.22
CA LYS A 208 33.93 -6.22 17.80
C LYS A 208 32.92 -6.59 16.73
N LYS A 209 32.15 -7.64 17.00
CA LYS A 209 30.97 -8.02 16.22
C LYS A 209 29.84 -7.03 16.48
N VAL A 210 29.15 -6.65 15.41
CA VAL A 210 27.96 -5.80 15.43
C VAL A 210 26.91 -6.37 14.50
N ASP A 211 25.65 -6.12 14.84
CA ASP A 211 24.52 -6.34 13.95
C ASP A 211 24.22 -5.02 13.25
N LEU A 212 23.99 -5.07 11.94
CA LEU A 212 23.69 -3.93 11.09
C LEU A 212 22.36 -4.18 10.37
N ARG A 213 21.50 -3.16 10.26
CA ARG A 213 20.30 -3.22 9.42
C ARG A 213 19.94 -1.85 8.88
N ALA A 214 19.20 -1.84 7.78
CA ALA A 214 18.63 -0.65 7.19
C ALA A 214 17.14 -0.60 7.50
N VAL A 215 16.62 0.60 7.76
CA VAL A 215 15.19 0.86 7.93
C VAL A 215 14.81 1.96 6.95
N ALA A 216 13.93 1.66 6.00
CA ALA A 216 13.34 2.63 5.09
C ALA A 216 12.01 3.15 5.65
N SER A 217 11.79 4.45 5.53
CA SER A 217 10.56 5.12 5.93
C SER A 217 10.35 6.41 5.14
N GLY A 218 9.10 6.75 4.88
CA GLY A 218 8.63 8.00 4.27
C GLY A 218 7.11 8.02 4.30
N ASP A 219 6.49 9.20 4.18
CA ASP A 219 5.04 9.33 4.37
C ASP A 219 4.24 8.50 3.36
N ALA A 220 4.69 8.48 2.10
CA ALA A 220 4.11 7.71 1.00
C ALA A 220 4.50 6.22 1.00
N TYR A 221 5.22 5.72 2.02
CA TYR A 221 5.75 4.36 2.02
C TYR A 221 5.42 3.58 3.29
N THR A 222 5.28 2.28 3.14
CA THR A 222 5.30 1.35 4.28
C THR A 222 6.72 1.25 4.84
N THR A 223 6.86 1.25 6.17
CA THR A 223 8.17 1.07 6.80
C THR A 223 8.73 -0.32 6.48
N ALA A 224 9.93 -0.37 5.93
CA ALA A 224 10.60 -1.61 5.57
C ALA A 224 11.92 -1.77 6.32
N THR A 225 12.26 -2.99 6.74
CA THR A 225 13.53 -3.29 7.41
C THR A 225 14.27 -4.38 6.66
N SER A 226 15.57 -4.19 6.44
CA SER A 226 16.41 -5.22 5.80
C SER A 226 16.62 -6.41 6.74
N PRO A 227 17.01 -7.58 6.21
CA PRO A 227 17.65 -8.60 7.02
C PRO A 227 18.80 -8.02 7.85
N THR A 228 19.07 -8.63 9.01
CA THR A 228 20.19 -8.23 9.85
C THR A 228 21.48 -8.81 9.29
N ASP A 229 22.47 -7.94 9.08
CA ASP A 229 23.82 -8.28 8.65
C ASP A 229 24.75 -8.38 9.87
N HIS A 230 25.48 -9.47 10.01
CA HIS A 230 26.37 -9.73 11.16
C HIS A 230 27.82 -9.55 10.72
N LEU A 231 28.53 -8.58 11.30
CA LEU A 231 29.86 -8.21 10.82
C LEU A 231 30.82 -7.75 11.92
N THR A 232 32.11 -7.73 11.60
CA THR A 232 33.16 -7.20 12.49
C THR A 232 33.63 -5.81 12.04
N ILE A 233 33.80 -4.88 12.98
CA ILE A 233 34.33 -3.53 12.68
C ILE A 233 35.86 -3.53 12.67
N ARG A 234 36.47 -3.01 11.61
CA ARG A 234 37.93 -2.87 11.43
C ARG A 234 38.43 -1.46 11.75
#